data_AF-A0A1H8VIR4-F1
#
_entry.id   AF-A0A1H8VIR4-F1
#
_cell.length_a   1.000
_cell.length_b   1.000
_cell.length_c   1.000
_cell.angle_alpha   90.00
_cell.angle_beta   90.00
_cell.angle_gamma   90.00
#
_symmetry.space_group_name_H-M   'P 1'
#
loop_
_entity.id
_entity.type
_entity.pdbx_description
1 polymer ?
#
loop_
_entity_poly.entity_id
_entity_poly.type
_entity_poly.pdbx_seq_one_letter_code
_entity_poly.pdbx_strand_id
1 'polypeptide(L)' 'MNKNSLLSQNNRKVKKDRFIVRLLSVVCLIGGLQVATQYFAHQFNYQPQLGAHFFNIYESWAILLWANKWYGEYS' A
#
# COMPACT_ATOMS: atom_id res chain seq x y z
N MET A 1 24.61 35.08 -16.64
CA MET A 1 24.06 33.81 -16.11
C MET A 1 23.44 33.02 -17.24
N ASN A 2 23.78 31.73 -17.37
CA ASN A 2 23.31 30.85 -18.45
C ASN A 2 21.87 30.38 -18.16
N LYS A 3 20.92 30.70 -19.05
CA LYS A 3 19.50 30.34 -18.91
C LYS A 3 19.28 28.82 -18.99
N ASN A 4 20.18 28.09 -19.64
CA ASN A 4 20.07 26.66 -19.90
C ASN A 4 20.37 25.84 -18.63
N SER A 5 21.26 26.33 -17.76
CA SER A 5 21.55 25.67 -16.48
C SER A 5 20.38 25.81 -15.50
N LEU A 6 19.69 26.96 -15.50
CA LEU A 6 18.51 27.21 -14.68
C LEU A 6 17.32 26.33 -15.11
N LEU A 7 17.06 26.22 -16.42
CA LEU A 7 16.03 25.33 -16.96
C LEU A 7 16.33 23.86 -16.65
N SER A 8 17.58 23.42 -16.76
CA SER A 8 18.00 22.05 -16.39
C SER A 8 17.83 21.75 -14.89
N GLN A 9 18.05 22.73 -14.03
CA GLN A 9 17.88 22.60 -12.57
C GLN A 9 16.40 22.52 -12.19
N ASN A 10 15.55 23.33 -12.80
CA ASN A 10 14.11 23.34 -12.55
C ASN A 10 13.45 22.01 -12.98
N ASN A 11 13.76 21.52 -14.19
CA ASN A 11 13.25 20.23 -14.67
C ASN A 11 13.66 19.05 -13.78
N ARG A 12 14.86 19.07 -13.19
CA ARG A 12 15.31 18.06 -12.23
C ARG A 12 14.54 18.14 -10.90
N LYS A 13 14.23 19.33 -10.40
CA LYS A 13 13.41 19.51 -9.18
C LYS A 13 11.98 19.01 -9.39
N VAL A 14 11.31 19.40 -10.47
CA VAL A 14 9.93 18.95 -10.78
C VAL A 14 9.86 17.44 -10.95
N LYS A 15 10.86 16.83 -11.60
CA LYS A 15 10.93 15.36 -11.75
C LYS A 15 11.10 14.66 -10.39
N LYS A 16 11.93 15.22 -9.50
CA LYS A 16 12.16 14.70 -8.15
C LYS A 16 10.92 14.83 -7.27
N ASP A 17 10.22 15.97 -7.29
CA ASP A 17 8.97 16.14 -6.53
C ASP A 17 7.89 15.18 -6.99
N ARG A 18 7.70 15.00 -8.30
CA ARG A 18 6.74 14.00 -8.81
C ARG A 18 7.09 12.59 -8.39
N PHE A 19 8.37 12.24 -8.32
CA PHE A 19 8.80 10.93 -7.83
C PHE A 19 8.52 10.77 -6.33
N ILE A 20 8.81 11.78 -5.52
CA ILE A 20 8.56 11.77 -4.07
C ILE A 20 7.06 11.65 -3.78
N VAL A 21 6.22 12.45 -4.44
CA VAL A 21 4.76 12.39 -4.27
C VAL A 21 4.24 11.00 -4.63
N ARG A 22 4.70 10.43 -5.74
CA ARG A 22 4.29 9.09 -6.18
C ARG A 22 4.71 8.02 -5.18
N LEU A 23 5.92 8.11 -4.64
CA LEU A 23 6.43 7.17 -3.65
C LEU A 23 5.66 7.29 -2.32
N LEU A 24 5.36 8.52 -1.89
CA LEU A 24 4.54 8.77 -0.71
C LEU A 24 3.12 8.22 -0.87
N SER A 25 2.50 8.39 -2.04
CA SER A 25 1.19 7.80 -2.34
C SER A 25 1.21 6.28 -2.22
N VAL A 26 2.24 5.61 -2.75
CA VAL A 26 2.37 4.15 -2.63
C VAL A 26 2.56 3.73 -1.18
N VAL A 27 3.39 4.45 -0.41
CA VAL A 27 3.59 4.17 1.02
C VAL A 27 2.29 4.37 1.81
N CYS A 28 1.52 5.42 1.54
CA CYS A 28 0.21 5.62 2.17
C CYS A 28 -0.77 4.50 1.83
N LEU A 29 -0.80 4.03 0.57
CA LEU A 29 -1.67 2.94 0.16
C LEU A 29 -1.30 1.63 0.85
N ILE A 30 -0.02 1.24 0.81
CA ILE A 30 0.45 0.00 1.43
C ILE A 30 0.30 0.07 2.96
N GLY A 31 0.65 1.21 3.57
CA GLY A 31 0.53 1.43 5.00
C GLY A 31 -0.92 1.38 5.49
N GLY A 32 -1.83 2.07 4.80
CA GLY A 32 -3.26 2.03 5.11
C GLY A 32 -3.84 0.61 4.96
N LEU A 33 -3.45 -0.10 3.91
CA LEU A 33 -3.88 -1.47 3.68
C LEU A 33 -3.33 -2.45 4.73
N GLN A 34 -2.09 -2.26 5.17
CA GLN A 34 -1.48 -3.07 6.23
C GLN A 34 -2.16 -2.84 7.58
N VAL A 35 -2.46 -1.58 7.93
CA VAL A 35 -3.21 -1.25 9.16
C VAL A 35 -4.62 -1.84 9.12
N ALA A 36 -5.32 -1.72 7.98
CA ALA A 36 -6.64 -2.30 7.80
C ALA A 36 -6.62 -3.84 7.97
N THR A 37 -5.62 -4.50 7.38
CA THR A 37 -5.47 -5.96 7.50
C THR A 37 -5.18 -6.39 8.93
N GLN A 38 -4.30 -5.69 9.64
CA GLN A 38 -3.99 -6.00 11.04
C GLN A 38 -5.17 -5.72 11.97
N TYR A 39 -5.92 -4.65 11.74
CA TYR A 39 -7.15 -4.36 12.48
C TYR A 39 -8.20 -5.47 12.26
N PHE A 40 -8.38 -5.91 11.02
CA PHE A 40 -9.27 -7.02 10.68
C PHE A 40 -8.80 -8.33 11.33
N ALA A 41 -7.51 -8.65 11.26
CA ALA A 41 -6.92 -9.80 11.92
C ALA A 41 -7.17 -9.80 13.43
N HIS A 42 -6.98 -8.66 14.09
CA HIS A 42 -7.24 -8.50 15.51
C HIS A 42 -8.72 -8.73 15.84
N GLN A 43 -9.64 -8.17 15.05
CA GLN A 43 -11.08 -8.34 15.25
C GLN A 43 -11.53 -9.81 15.09
N PHE A 44 -10.92 -10.54 14.15
CA PHE A 44 -11.21 -11.94 13.86
C PHE A 44 -10.32 -12.93 14.62
N ASN A 45 -9.62 -12.49 15.68
CA ASN A 45 -8.75 -13.33 16.51
C ASN A 45 -7.71 -14.15 15.71
N TYR A 46 -7.15 -13.56 14.64
CA TYR A 46 -6.17 -14.21 13.78
C TYR A 46 -6.66 -15.55 13.21
N GLN A 47 -7.94 -15.65 12.84
CA GLN A 47 -8.45 -16.90 12.29
C GLN A 47 -7.72 -17.31 10.99
N PRO A 48 -7.42 -18.61 10.81
CA PRO A 48 -6.75 -19.11 9.60
C PRO A 48 -7.61 -18.97 8.33
N GLN A 49 -8.90 -18.66 8.47
CA GLN A 49 -9.83 -18.42 7.36
C GLN A 49 -9.58 -17.08 6.64
N LEU A 50 -8.94 -16.11 7.29
CA LEU A 50 -8.54 -14.83 6.70
C LEU A 50 -7.48 -14.95 5.60
N GLY A 51 -6.91 -16.15 5.39
CA GLY A 51 -5.81 -16.41 4.48
C GLY A 51 -4.58 -16.94 5.22
N ALA A 52 -3.55 -17.31 4.47
CA ALA A 52 -2.30 -17.77 5.05
C ALA A 52 -1.66 -16.64 5.87
N HIS A 53 -1.49 -16.86 7.17
CA HIS A 53 -0.69 -16.01 8.05
C HIS A 53 0.64 -16.71 8.38
N PHE A 54 1.73 -15.95 8.49
CA PHE A 54 2.99 -16.45 9.03
C PHE A 54 3.22 -15.78 10.38
N PHE A 55 3.25 -16.56 11.48
CA PHE A 55 3.50 -16.05 12.83
C PHE A 55 2.60 -14.85 13.25
N ASN A 56 1.29 -14.92 12.95
CA ASN A 56 0.33 -13.82 13.21
C ASN A 56 0.55 -12.54 12.40
N ILE A 57 1.49 -12.51 11.46
CA ILE A 57 1.64 -11.42 10.51
C ILE A 57 0.87 -11.78 9.25
N TYR A 58 -0.17 -11.00 8.98
CA TYR A 58 -0.87 -11.05 7.71
C TYR A 58 -0.20 -10.13 6.71
N GLU A 59 -0.11 -10.63 5.47
CA GLU A 59 0.31 -9.81 4.34
C GLU A 59 -0.67 -8.67 4.10
N SER A 60 -0.20 -7.52 3.65
CA SER A 60 -1.06 -6.34 3.46
C SER A 60 -2.26 -6.61 2.55
N TRP A 61 -2.18 -7.55 1.61
CA TRP A 61 -3.28 -7.92 0.70
C TRP A 61 -4.15 -9.08 1.19
N ALA A 62 -3.89 -9.66 2.37
CA ALA A 62 -4.65 -10.81 2.88
C ALA A 62 -6.15 -10.49 3.03
N ILE A 63 -6.48 -9.25 3.42
CA ILE A 63 -7.87 -8.78 3.51
C ILE A 63 -8.60 -8.83 2.16
N LEU A 64 -7.88 -8.59 1.05
CA LEU A 64 -8.46 -8.65 -0.30
C LEU A 64 -8.69 -10.10 -0.74
N LEU A 65 -7.77 -11.01 -0.39
CA LEU A 65 -7.94 -12.46 -0.63
C LEU A 65 -9.15 -13.00 0.14
N TRP A 66 -9.30 -12.62 1.40
CA TRP A 66 -10.47 -12.96 2.21
C TRP A 66 -11.75 -12.41 1.58
N ALA A 67 -11.77 -11.13 1.21
CA ALA A 67 -12.93 -10.51 0.58
C ALA A 67 -13.32 -11.23 -0.71
N ASN A 68 -12.34 -11.59 -1.56
CA ASN A 68 -12.60 -12.33 -2.80
C ASN A 68 -13.22 -13.71 -2.54
N LYS A 69 -12.75 -14.43 -1.52
CA LYS A 69 -13.37 -15.70 -1.10
C LYS A 69 -14.80 -15.50 -0.62
N TRP A 70 -15.02 -14.49 0.22
CA TRP A 70 -16.35 -14.16 0.73
C TRP A 70 -17.34 -13.83 -0.39
N TYR A 71 -16.96 -12.96 -1.33
CA TYR A 71 -17.81 -12.63 -2.47
C TYR A 71 -18.01 -13.81 -3.42
N GLY A 72 -17.06 -14.74 -3.52
CA GLY A 72 -17.21 -15.96 -4.33
C GLY A 72 -18.10 -17.01 -3.68
N GLU A 73 -18.10 -17.15 -2.35
CA GLU A 73 -18.93 -18.12 -1.63
C GLU A 73 -20.36 -17.63 -1.37
N TYR A 74 -20.57 -16.30 -1.29
CA TYR A 74 -21.87 -15.70 -0.95
C TYR A 74 -22.50 -14.87 -2.09
N SER A 75 -22.04 -14.99 -3.35
CA SER A 75 -22.76 -14.46 -4.53
C SER A 75 -23.80 -15.43 -5.07
#